data_AF-A0AA88LAV8-F1
#
_entry.id   AF-A0AA88LAV8-F1
#
_cell.length_a   1.000
_cell.length_b   1.000
_cell.length_c   1.000
_cell.angle_alpha   90.00
_cell.angle_beta   90.00
_cell.angle_gamma   90.00
#
_symmetry.space_group_name_H-M   'P 1'
#
loop_
_entity.id
_entity.type
_entity.pdbx_description
1 polymer ?
#
loop_
_entity_poly.entity_id
_entity_poly.type
_entity_poly.pdbx_seq_one_letter_code
_entity_poly.pdbx_strand_id
1 'polypeptide(L)'
;MFTVDLSKVVDGTNHMQSVDTLLHSCMVSETTSRAVFVESVVEFLQKYGFDGVDIHWLYPGMRGGSRTDTVFFGFLLRELRESFDKHGLLLSVATGNAKEQILLSYNIPEISSLVHYIILLTHSYHGDWEKFTGLNAPLYPQETDISEVDLYKNANWTVNHWIANKAERKKLIMGIAAFGRSWILEDPM
;
A
#
# COMPACT_ATOMS: atom_id res chain seq x y z
N MET A 1 0.05 -14.74 -9.14
CA MET A 1 -0.36 -13.47 -8.49
C MET A 1 0.25 -12.29 -9.23
N PHE A 2 -0.60 -11.43 -9.81
CA PHE A 2 -0.22 -10.23 -10.53
C PHE A 2 -0.42 -9.01 -9.63
N THR A 3 0.56 -8.10 -9.58
CA THR A 3 0.38 -6.83 -8.88
C THR A 3 -0.19 -5.82 -9.87
N VAL A 4 -1.40 -5.35 -9.60
CA VAL A 4 -1.86 -4.10 -10.19
C VAL A 4 -1.23 -3.02 -9.34
N ASP A 5 -0.04 -2.60 -9.78
CA ASP A 5 0.54 -1.37 -9.30
C ASP A 5 -0.29 -0.23 -9.87
N LEU A 6 -1.29 0.17 -9.10
CA LEU A 6 -2.13 1.30 -9.42
C LEU A 6 -1.28 2.58 -9.56
N SER A 7 -0.08 2.65 -8.97
CA SER A 7 0.87 3.76 -9.19
C SER A 7 1.71 3.67 -10.48
N LYS A 8 1.39 2.74 -11.38
CA LYS A 8 2.07 2.57 -12.67
C LYS A 8 1.08 2.22 -13.78
N VAL A 9 0.44 3.25 -14.34
CA VAL A 9 0.05 3.19 -15.75
C VAL A 9 1.29 3.53 -16.58
N VAL A 10 1.64 2.68 -17.54
CA VAL A 10 2.67 3.02 -18.53
C VAL A 10 2.08 4.09 -19.46
N ASP A 11 2.16 5.35 -19.06
CA ASP A 11 2.29 6.44 -20.03
C ASP A 11 3.74 6.38 -20.56
N GLY A 12 3.91 6.51 -21.87
CA GLY A 12 5.19 6.44 -22.58
C GLY A 12 6.18 7.55 -22.25
N THR A 13 6.11 8.14 -21.07
CA THR A 13 7.01 9.19 -20.58
C THR A 13 7.59 8.76 -19.23
N ASN A 14 8.90 8.46 -19.19
CA ASN A 14 9.65 8.00 -18.01
C ASN A 14 9.77 9.07 -16.89
N HIS A 15 8.67 9.69 -16.47
CA HIS A 15 8.63 10.67 -15.39
C HIS A 15 7.64 10.23 -14.31
N MET A 16 8.17 9.92 -13.13
CA MET A 16 7.41 9.50 -11.96
C MET A 16 6.91 10.76 -11.21
N GLN A 17 5.70 11.23 -11.51
CA GLN A 17 5.00 12.26 -10.73
C GLN A 17 3.61 11.76 -10.31
N SER A 18 3.11 12.31 -9.19
CA SER A 18 1.96 11.87 -8.38
C SER A 18 0.56 11.97 -9.04
N VAL A 19 0.45 11.71 -10.34
CA VAL A 19 -0.80 11.82 -11.11
C VAL A 19 -1.77 10.67 -10.78
N ASP A 20 -1.27 9.51 -10.34
CA ASP A 20 -2.08 8.30 -10.19
C ASP A 20 -3.02 8.30 -8.98
N THR A 21 -2.66 8.95 -7.86
CA THR A 21 -3.54 8.98 -6.69
C THR A 21 -4.85 9.70 -6.98
N LEU A 22 -4.82 10.73 -7.83
CA LEU A 22 -6.02 11.44 -8.26
C LEU A 22 -6.90 10.56 -9.17
N LEU A 23 -6.29 9.81 -10.09
CA LEU A 23 -7.03 8.86 -10.93
C LEU A 23 -7.73 7.79 -10.10
N HIS A 24 -7.07 7.26 -9.06
CA HIS A 24 -7.71 6.32 -8.13
C HIS A 24 -8.82 6.96 -7.35
N SER A 25 -8.59 8.15 -6.77
CA SER A 25 -9.60 8.89 -6.01
C SER A 25 -10.87 9.11 -6.84
N CYS A 26 -10.73 9.51 -8.11
CA CYS A 26 -11.85 9.63 -9.06
C CYS A 26 -12.51 8.29 -9.42
N MET A 27 -11.72 7.22 -9.60
CA MET A 27 -12.28 5.90 -9.92
C MET A 27 -13.09 5.35 -8.76
N VAL A 28 -12.58 5.46 -7.52
CA VAL A 28 -13.26 4.87 -6.36
C VAL A 28 -14.48 5.67 -5.91
N SER A 29 -14.56 6.97 -6.22
CA SER A 29 -15.65 7.82 -5.75
C SER A 29 -17.01 7.47 -6.35
N GLU A 30 -17.05 6.86 -7.53
CA GLU A 30 -18.29 6.57 -8.26
C GLU A 30 -18.54 5.07 -8.39
N THR A 31 -19.75 4.63 -8.05
CA THR A 31 -20.13 3.20 -8.13
C THR A 31 -19.99 2.63 -9.54
N THR A 32 -20.38 3.39 -10.57
CA THR A 32 -20.24 2.96 -11.97
C THR A 32 -18.77 2.77 -12.36
N SER A 33 -17.90 3.69 -11.93
CA SER A 33 -16.47 3.62 -12.23
C SER A 33 -15.81 2.42 -11.56
N ARG A 34 -16.15 2.14 -10.29
CA ARG A 34 -15.67 0.93 -9.60
C ARG A 34 -16.17 -0.35 -10.27
N ALA A 35 -17.43 -0.41 -10.68
CA ALA A 35 -17.98 -1.58 -11.36
C ALA A 35 -17.24 -1.88 -12.67
N VAL A 36 -16.99 -0.86 -13.50
CA VAL A 36 -16.19 -0.99 -14.73
C VAL A 36 -14.77 -1.46 -14.42
N PHE A 37 -14.14 -0.90 -13.38
CA PHE A 37 -12.80 -1.33 -12.97
C PHE A 37 -12.79 -2.81 -12.56
N VAL A 38 -13.71 -3.23 -11.68
CA VAL A 38 -13.82 -4.62 -11.20
C VAL A 38 -14.01 -5.60 -12.37
N GLU A 39 -14.92 -5.28 -13.30
CA GLU A 39 -15.15 -6.09 -14.50
C GLU A 39 -13.89 -6.21 -15.35
N SER A 40 -13.22 -5.09 -15.62
CA SER A 40 -11.99 -5.08 -16.43
C SER A 40 -10.86 -5.89 -15.80
N VAL A 41 -10.74 -5.88 -14.47
CA VAL A 41 -9.74 -6.68 -13.74
C VAL A 41 -10.06 -8.15 -13.86
N VAL A 42 -11.31 -8.58 -13.68
CA VAL A 42 -11.69 -9.99 -13.83
C VAL A 42 -11.41 -10.48 -15.25
N GLU A 43 -11.81 -9.71 -16.27
CA GLU A 43 -11.55 -10.04 -17.66
C GLU A 43 -10.04 -10.18 -17.94
N PHE A 44 -9.23 -9.25 -17.44
CA PHE A 44 -7.78 -9.30 -17.60
C PHE A 44 -7.18 -10.55 -16.94
N LEU A 45 -7.55 -10.83 -15.68
CA LEU A 45 -7.03 -11.97 -14.93
C LEU A 45 -7.37 -13.29 -15.61
N GLN A 46 -8.62 -13.45 -16.07
CA GLN A 46 -9.05 -14.66 -16.78
C GLN A 46 -8.38 -14.81 -18.14
N LYS A 47 -8.29 -13.72 -18.91
CA LYS A 47 -7.69 -13.71 -20.25
C LYS A 47 -6.22 -14.17 -20.22
N TYR A 48 -5.48 -13.77 -19.19
CA TYR A 48 -4.05 -14.07 -19.06
C TYR A 48 -3.74 -15.19 -18.06
N GLY A 49 -4.75 -15.81 -17.47
CA GLY A 49 -4.58 -16.94 -16.55
C GLY A 49 -3.89 -16.58 -15.23
N PHE A 50 -4.12 -15.37 -14.70
CA PHE A 50 -3.61 -14.96 -13.39
C PHE A 50 -4.53 -15.41 -12.27
N ASP A 51 -3.95 -15.80 -11.13
CA ASP A 51 -4.71 -16.28 -9.97
C ASP A 51 -5.36 -15.18 -9.13
N GLY A 52 -5.13 -13.90 -9.44
CA GLY A 52 -5.59 -12.80 -8.61
C GLY A 52 -4.76 -11.53 -8.72
N VAL A 53 -5.17 -10.52 -7.95
CA VAL A 53 -4.64 -9.16 -7.97
C VAL A 53 -4.09 -8.72 -6.61
N ASP A 54 -2.97 -8.00 -6.63
CA ASP A 54 -2.53 -7.16 -5.52
C ASP A 54 -2.82 -5.69 -5.81
N ILE A 55 -3.55 -5.02 -4.92
CA ILE A 55 -3.91 -3.61 -5.05
C ILE A 55 -2.89 -2.75 -4.30
N HIS A 56 -2.16 -1.92 -5.03
CA HIS A 56 -1.08 -1.11 -4.48
C HIS A 56 -1.37 0.39 -4.63
N TRP A 57 -2.19 0.95 -3.73
CA TRP A 57 -2.50 2.38 -3.69
C TRP A 57 -1.78 3.07 -2.52
N LEU A 58 -0.82 3.94 -2.86
CA LEU A 58 -0.05 4.76 -1.91
C LEU A 58 -0.35 6.26 -2.08
N TYR A 59 -1.34 6.84 -1.41
CA TYR A 59 -2.23 6.24 -0.39
C TYR A 59 -3.64 6.84 -0.49
N PRO A 60 -4.71 6.08 -0.21
CA PRO A 60 -6.06 6.64 -0.09
C PRO A 60 -6.09 7.87 0.84
N GLY A 61 -6.62 8.99 0.37
CA GLY A 61 -6.80 10.21 1.19
C GLY A 61 -5.54 10.99 1.49
N MET A 62 -4.44 10.68 0.79
CA MET A 62 -3.19 11.45 0.82
C MET A 62 -2.76 11.81 -0.60
N ARG A 63 -1.65 12.57 -0.74
CA ARG A 63 -1.01 12.89 -2.04
C ARG A 63 -1.98 13.48 -3.08
N GLY A 64 -2.91 14.32 -2.63
CA GLY A 64 -3.91 14.97 -3.48
C GLY A 64 -5.27 14.27 -3.54
N GLY A 65 -5.39 13.05 -3.01
CA GLY A 65 -6.66 12.33 -2.88
C GLY A 65 -7.62 12.93 -1.85
N SER A 66 -8.88 12.52 -1.91
CA SER A 66 -9.93 12.97 -0.99
C SER A 66 -9.88 12.21 0.34
N ARG A 67 -10.19 12.87 1.46
CA ARG A 67 -10.33 12.17 2.77
C ARG A 67 -11.38 11.04 2.76
N THR A 68 -12.32 11.07 1.82
CA THR A 68 -13.33 10.01 1.63
C THR A 68 -12.78 8.77 0.94
N ASP A 69 -11.58 8.84 0.35
CA ASP A 69 -10.94 7.73 -0.35
C ASP A 69 -10.80 6.50 0.54
N THR A 70 -10.53 6.66 1.85
CA THR A 70 -10.42 5.53 2.78
C THR A 70 -11.71 4.70 2.83
N VAL A 71 -12.87 5.37 2.78
CA VAL A 71 -14.18 4.70 2.75
C VAL A 71 -14.42 4.06 1.37
N PHE A 72 -14.17 4.81 0.30
CA PHE A 72 -14.38 4.33 -1.06
C PHE A 72 -13.42 3.20 -1.46
N PHE A 73 -12.23 3.17 -0.89
CA PHE A 73 -11.30 2.06 -1.02
C PHE A 73 -11.87 0.78 -0.39
N GLY A 74 -12.53 0.89 0.77
CA GLY A 74 -13.29 -0.23 1.36
C GLY A 74 -14.39 -0.76 0.44
N PHE A 75 -15.13 0.13 -0.24
CA PHE A 75 -16.14 -0.27 -1.23
C PHE A 75 -15.52 -0.99 -2.42
N LEU A 76 -14.43 -0.48 -2.97
CA LEU A 76 -13.70 -1.14 -4.06
C LEU A 76 -13.26 -2.56 -3.66
N LEU A 77 -12.64 -2.71 -2.49
CA LEU A 77 -12.18 -4.02 -2.02
C LEU A 77 -13.33 -5.01 -1.80
N ARG A 78 -14.49 -4.52 -1.37
CA ARG A 78 -15.71 -5.33 -1.20
C ARG A 78 -16.24 -5.81 -2.54
N GLU A 79 -16.36 -4.91 -3.50
CA GLU A 79 -16.83 -5.23 -4.86
C GLU A 79 -15.86 -6.19 -5.58
N LEU A 80 -14.54 -6.00 -5.42
CA LEU A 80 -13.53 -6.95 -5.90
C LEU A 80 -13.68 -8.32 -5.24
N ARG A 81 -13.81 -8.39 -3.91
CA ARG A 81 -14.00 -9.66 -3.18
C ARG A 81 -15.20 -10.42 -3.70
N GLU A 82 -16.35 -9.76 -3.77
CA GLU A 82 -17.61 -10.36 -4.21
C GLU A 82 -17.55 -10.91 -5.64
N SER A 83 -16.83 -10.22 -6.52
CA SER A 83 -16.60 -10.68 -7.89
C SER A 83 -15.61 -11.86 -7.92
N PHE A 84 -14.51 -11.75 -7.18
CA PHE A 84 -13.41 -12.72 -7.19
C PHE A 84 -13.83 -14.08 -6.60
N ASP A 85 -14.73 -14.07 -5.62
CA ASP A 85 -15.32 -15.29 -5.04
C ASP A 85 -15.99 -16.19 -6.07
N LYS A 86 -16.62 -15.60 -7.08
CA LYS A 86 -17.32 -16.32 -8.15
C LYS A 86 -16.34 -17.00 -9.12
N HIS A 87 -15.09 -16.53 -9.15
CA HIS A 87 -14.07 -16.97 -10.10
C HIS A 87 -12.88 -17.67 -9.44
N GLY A 88 -12.88 -17.80 -8.10
CA GLY A 88 -11.76 -18.38 -7.35
C GLY A 88 -10.48 -17.54 -7.40
N LEU A 89 -10.60 -16.21 -7.56
CA LEU A 89 -9.46 -15.30 -7.67
C LEU A 89 -8.99 -14.80 -6.29
N LEU A 90 -7.69 -14.58 -6.16
CA LEU A 90 -7.04 -14.01 -4.98
C LEU A 90 -7.04 -12.48 -5.01
N LEU A 91 -7.10 -11.89 -3.82
CA LEU A 91 -7.08 -10.44 -3.63
C LEU A 91 -6.10 -10.15 -2.49
N SER A 92 -5.13 -9.29 -2.73
CA SER A 92 -4.25 -8.73 -1.70
C SER A 92 -4.15 -7.21 -1.81
N VAL A 93 -3.60 -6.59 -0.77
CA VAL A 93 -3.33 -5.15 -0.73
C VAL A 93 -1.91 -4.93 -0.22
N ALA A 94 -1.16 -4.07 -0.92
CA ALA A 94 0.12 -3.54 -0.45
C ALA A 94 -0.10 -2.18 0.23
N THR A 95 0.51 -2.00 1.41
CA THR A 95 0.24 -0.84 2.28
C THR A 95 1.50 -0.06 2.62
N GLY A 96 1.32 1.23 2.89
CA GLY A 96 2.34 2.07 3.51
C GLY A 96 2.84 1.56 4.86
N ASN A 97 3.96 2.13 5.27
CA ASN A 97 4.70 1.73 6.46
C ASN A 97 4.74 2.80 7.56
N ALA A 98 4.57 4.08 7.20
CA ALA A 98 4.61 5.17 8.15
C ALA A 98 3.30 5.25 8.94
N LYS A 99 3.40 5.58 10.24
CA LYS A 99 2.24 5.70 11.14
C LYS A 99 1.13 6.56 10.55
N GLU A 100 1.45 7.74 10.05
CA GLU A 100 0.47 8.67 9.49
C GLU A 100 -0.23 8.09 8.25
N GLN A 101 0.51 7.45 7.36
CA GLN A 101 -0.05 6.78 6.17
C GLN A 101 -1.05 5.71 6.58
N ILE A 102 -0.69 4.87 7.56
CA ILE A 102 -1.53 3.77 8.00
C ILE A 102 -2.83 4.30 8.63
N LEU A 103 -2.72 5.30 9.51
CA LEU A 103 -3.86 5.84 10.25
C LEU A 103 -4.84 6.61 9.37
N LEU A 104 -4.37 7.29 8.34
CA LEU A 104 -5.23 8.10 7.46
C LEU A 104 -5.87 7.25 6.35
N SER A 105 -5.15 6.28 5.82
CA SER A 105 -5.50 5.65 4.55
C SER A 105 -6.17 4.27 4.65
N TYR A 106 -6.07 3.58 5.79
CA TYR A 106 -6.45 2.17 5.86
C TYR A 106 -7.39 1.85 7.03
N ASN A 107 -8.59 1.37 6.71
CA ASN A 107 -9.46 0.70 7.67
C ASN A 107 -9.00 -0.75 7.86
N ILE A 108 -8.09 -0.98 8.81
CA ILE A 108 -7.40 -2.27 9.00
C ILE A 108 -8.39 -3.46 9.20
N PRO A 109 -9.40 -3.39 10.10
CA PRO A 109 -10.35 -4.48 10.27
C PRO A 109 -11.12 -4.81 8.98
N GLU A 110 -11.57 -3.80 8.26
CA GLU A 110 -12.30 -3.98 7.01
C GLU A 110 -11.42 -4.62 5.94
N ILE A 111 -10.21 -4.08 5.71
CA ILE A 111 -9.25 -4.65 4.76
C ILE A 111 -8.97 -6.11 5.12
N SER A 112 -8.64 -6.39 6.39
CA SER A 112 -8.35 -7.75 6.84
C SER A 112 -9.52 -8.71 6.61
N SER A 113 -10.77 -8.25 6.68
CA SER A 113 -11.93 -9.08 6.40
C SER A 113 -12.12 -9.41 4.91
N LEU A 114 -11.66 -8.53 4.01
CA LEU A 114 -11.94 -8.60 2.58
C LEU A 114 -10.82 -9.29 1.77
N VAL A 115 -9.56 -9.15 2.20
CA VAL A 115 -8.41 -9.63 1.43
C VAL A 115 -7.89 -10.99 1.91
N HIS A 116 -7.21 -11.71 1.02
CA HIS A 116 -6.49 -12.94 1.35
C HIS A 116 -5.15 -12.63 2.02
N TYR A 117 -4.45 -11.61 1.53
CA TYR A 117 -3.14 -11.19 2.07
C TYR A 117 -3.02 -9.67 2.17
N ILE A 118 -2.28 -9.21 3.17
CA ILE A 118 -1.90 -7.81 3.37
C ILE A 118 -0.37 -7.76 3.33
N ILE A 119 0.18 -7.07 2.35
CA ILE A 119 1.62 -6.92 2.15
C ILE A 119 2.06 -5.61 2.78
N LEU A 120 2.78 -5.70 3.90
CA LEU A 120 3.32 -4.55 4.61
C LEU A 120 4.65 -4.15 3.96
N LEU A 121 4.72 -2.97 3.35
CA LEU A 121 5.93 -2.47 2.69
C LEU A 121 6.95 -1.95 3.71
N THR A 122 7.49 -2.84 4.55
CA THR A 122 8.39 -2.53 5.68
C THR A 122 9.81 -2.15 5.24
N HIS A 123 9.93 -1.14 4.38
CA HIS A 123 11.17 -0.58 3.86
C HIS A 123 10.95 0.87 3.40
N SER A 124 11.99 1.60 3.00
CA SER A 124 11.91 3.05 2.74
C SER A 124 11.43 3.85 3.96
N TYR A 125 11.80 3.43 5.17
CA TYR A 125 11.49 4.17 6.39
C TYR A 125 12.25 5.50 6.48
N HIS A 126 13.51 5.48 6.07
CA HIS A 126 14.39 6.64 5.95
C HIS A 126 14.86 6.82 4.50
N GLY A 127 15.17 8.05 4.11
CA GLY A 127 15.56 8.37 2.74
C GLY A 127 16.25 9.72 2.59
N ASP A 128 16.54 10.07 1.34
CA ASP A 128 17.22 11.30 0.92
C ASP A 128 16.36 12.57 1.07
N TRP A 129 15.07 12.42 1.37
CA TRP A 129 14.17 13.51 1.76
C TRP A 129 14.39 13.99 3.21
N GLU A 130 15.18 13.27 4.01
CA GLU A 130 15.55 13.64 5.37
C GLU A 130 16.93 14.30 5.41
N LYS A 131 17.20 15.10 6.45
CA LYS A 131 18.49 15.77 6.64
C LYS A 131 19.54 14.90 7.34
N PHE A 132 19.23 13.65 7.61
CA PHE A 132 20.08 12.70 8.32
C PHE A 132 19.99 11.32 7.68
N THR A 133 21.04 10.51 7.85
CA THR A 133 21.05 9.12 7.40
C THR A 133 20.20 8.24 8.31
N GLY A 134 19.58 7.20 7.75
CA GLY A 134 18.85 6.21 8.54
C GLY A 134 18.84 4.84 7.87
N LEU A 135 18.28 3.83 8.52
CA LEU A 135 18.19 2.50 7.91
C LEU A 135 17.01 2.44 6.93
N ASN A 136 17.19 1.79 5.78
CA ASN A 136 16.09 1.61 4.80
C ASN A 136 14.95 0.75 5.35
N ALA A 137 15.29 -0.35 6.03
CA ALA A 137 14.34 -1.35 6.53
C ALA A 137 14.74 -1.87 7.93
N PRO A 138 14.78 -1.01 8.97
CA PRO A 138 15.09 -1.43 10.33
C PRO A 138 14.02 -2.37 10.88
N LEU A 139 14.45 -3.47 11.51
CA LEU A 139 13.52 -4.38 12.19
C LEU A 139 12.98 -3.73 13.48
N TYR A 140 13.80 -2.96 14.18
CA TYR A 140 13.52 -2.30 15.46
C TYR A 140 14.00 -0.83 15.42
N PRO A 141 13.47 0.06 16.27
CA PRO A 141 13.96 1.44 16.35
C PRO A 141 15.46 1.48 16.71
N GLN A 142 16.16 2.48 16.19
CA GLN A 142 17.56 2.76 16.44
C GLN A 142 17.71 3.70 17.66
N GLU A 143 18.88 3.70 18.30
CA GLU A 143 19.18 4.64 19.40
C GLU A 143 19.11 6.11 18.95
N THR A 144 19.31 6.35 17.66
CA THR A 144 19.20 7.66 17.02
C THR A 144 17.76 8.12 16.77
N ASP A 145 16.77 7.24 16.91
CA ASP A 145 15.35 7.55 16.69
C ASP A 145 14.76 8.23 17.92
N ILE A 146 15.05 9.54 18.07
CA ILE A 146 14.71 10.31 19.26
C ILE A 146 13.30 10.90 19.23
N SER A 147 12.72 11.12 18.05
CA SER A 147 11.37 11.67 17.95
C SER A 147 10.32 10.55 18.05
N GLU A 148 9.13 10.89 18.55
CA GLU A 148 8.03 9.91 18.63
C GLU A 148 7.73 9.28 17.26
N VAL A 149 7.80 10.08 16.19
CA VAL A 149 7.55 9.61 14.82
C VAL A 149 8.63 8.63 14.37
N ASP A 150 9.90 8.88 14.70
CA ASP A 150 11.01 8.01 14.31
C ASP A 150 10.97 6.67 15.06
N LEU A 151 10.51 6.64 16.31
CA LEU A 151 10.32 5.39 17.07
C LEU A 151 9.34 4.41 16.40
N TYR A 152 8.51 4.88 15.46
CA TYR A 152 7.57 4.08 14.69
C TYR A 152 8.10 3.66 13.31
N LYS A 153 9.26 4.17 12.88
CA LYS A 153 9.86 3.91 11.57
C LYS A 153 10.60 2.57 11.52
N ASN A 154 9.93 1.48 11.91
CA ASN A 154 10.51 0.13 11.88
C ASN A 154 9.46 -0.95 11.65
N ALA A 155 9.91 -2.09 11.13
CA ALA A 155 9.05 -3.22 10.78
C ALA A 155 8.30 -3.78 12.00
N ASN A 156 8.95 -3.86 13.17
CA ASN A 156 8.32 -4.35 14.39
C ASN A 156 7.12 -3.50 14.79
N TRP A 157 7.22 -2.17 14.75
CA TRP A 157 6.09 -1.29 15.05
C TRP A 157 4.97 -1.47 14.02
N THR A 158 5.29 -1.42 12.72
CA THR A 158 4.29 -1.56 11.63
C THR A 158 3.52 -2.87 11.77
N VAL A 159 4.20 -4.02 11.90
CA VAL A 159 3.55 -5.33 12.04
C VAL A 159 2.67 -5.39 13.29
N ASN A 160 3.18 -4.96 14.45
CA ASN A 160 2.41 -5.00 15.69
C ASN A 160 1.23 -4.02 15.69
N HIS A 161 1.34 -2.88 15.01
CA HIS A 161 0.24 -1.93 14.84
C HIS A 161 -0.92 -2.56 14.07
N TRP A 162 -0.64 -3.23 12.95
CA TRP A 162 -1.67 -3.95 12.18
C TRP A 162 -2.37 -5.03 13.02
N ILE A 163 -1.59 -5.81 13.77
CA ILE A 163 -2.12 -6.87 14.64
C ILE A 163 -2.98 -6.29 15.76
N ALA A 164 -2.50 -5.25 16.44
CA ALA A 164 -3.24 -4.58 17.52
C ALA A 164 -4.58 -4.02 17.02
N ASN A 165 -4.63 -3.59 15.76
CA ASN A 165 -5.82 -3.06 15.08
C ASN A 165 -6.60 -4.13 14.30
N LYS A 166 -6.59 -5.38 14.78
CA LYS A 166 -7.46 -6.48 14.34
C LYS A 166 -7.13 -7.07 12.95
N ALA A 167 -5.94 -6.83 12.41
CA ALA A 167 -5.49 -7.62 11.27
C ALA A 167 -5.25 -9.08 11.69
N GLU A 168 -5.75 -10.02 10.89
CA GLU A 168 -5.49 -11.45 11.10
C GLU A 168 -4.01 -11.75 10.83
N ARG A 169 -3.27 -12.18 11.86
CA ARG A 169 -1.82 -12.48 11.76
C ARG A 169 -1.45 -13.36 10.56
N LYS A 170 -2.27 -14.37 10.25
CA LYS A 170 -2.03 -15.32 9.13
C LYS A 170 -2.16 -14.69 7.74
N LYS A 171 -2.73 -13.49 7.62
CA LYS A 171 -2.89 -12.76 6.36
C LYS A 171 -1.76 -11.73 6.15
N LEU A 172 -0.98 -11.41 7.17
CA LEU A 172 0.10 -10.42 7.08
C LEU A 172 1.35 -11.02 6.44
N ILE A 173 1.87 -10.33 5.42
CA ILE A 173 3.15 -10.62 4.76
C ILE A 173 4.07 -9.43 5.01
N MET A 174 5.24 -9.66 5.63
CA MET A 174 6.24 -8.63 5.85
C MET A 174 7.14 -8.49 4.61
N GLY A 175 7.25 -7.28 4.06
CA GLY A 175 8.10 -7.01 2.90
C GLY A 175 9.58 -6.94 3.25
N ILE A 176 10.42 -7.69 2.52
CA ILE A 176 11.88 -7.63 2.63
C ILE A 176 12.42 -6.87 1.41
N ALA A 177 13.11 -5.77 1.64
CA ALA A 177 13.72 -4.99 0.56
C ALA A 177 15.00 -5.67 0.05
N ALA A 178 15.01 -6.02 -1.24
CA ALA A 178 16.22 -6.44 -1.96
C ALA A 178 17.02 -5.25 -2.52
N PHE A 179 16.86 -4.07 -1.92
CA PHE A 179 17.53 -2.82 -2.32
C PHE A 179 17.87 -1.98 -1.08
N GLY A 180 18.86 -1.10 -1.23
CA GLY A 180 19.22 -0.10 -0.25
C GLY A 180 18.78 1.30 -0.65
N ARG A 181 18.78 2.23 0.31
CA ARG A 181 18.75 3.67 0.05
C ARG A 181 20.12 4.23 0.36
N SER A 182 20.54 5.21 -0.43
CA SER A 182 21.83 5.88 -0.31
C SER A 182 21.65 7.36 -0.04
N TRP A 183 22.67 7.97 0.55
CA TRP A 183 22.74 9.40 0.82
C TRP A 183 24.00 9.97 0.19
N ILE A 184 23.94 11.26 -0.15
CA ILE A 184 25.14 12.08 -0.35
C ILE A 184 25.34 12.83 0.95
N LEU A 185 26.47 12.59 1.63
CA LEU A 185 26.78 13.23 2.91
C LEU A 185 27.20 14.68 2.68
N GLU A 186 26.73 15.58 3.55
CA GLU A 186 27.18 16.98 3.56
C GLU A 186 28.64 17.09 4.02
N ASP A 187 29.01 16.31 5.04
CA ASP A 187 30.39 16.08 5.46
C ASP A 187 30.70 14.57 5.36
N PRO A 188 31.56 14.13 4.44
CA PRO A 188 31.92 12.73 4.28
C PRO A 188 32.90 12.20 5.35
N MET A 189 33.27 13.02 6.34
CA MET A 189 34.35 12.75 7.31
C MET A 189 33.90 12.83 8.77
#